data_AF-A0A7L9FK92-F1
#
_entry.id   AF-A0A7L9FK92-F1
#
_cell.length_a   1.000
_cell.length_b   1.000
_cell.length_c   1.000
_cell.angle_alpha   90.00
_cell.angle_beta   90.00
_cell.angle_gamma   90.00
#
_symmetry.space_group_name_H-M   'P 1'
#
loop_
_entity.id
_entity.type
_entity.pdbx_description
1 polymer ?
#
loop_
_entity_poly.entity_id
_entity_poly.type
_entity_poly.pdbx_seq_one_letter_code
_entity_poly.pdbx_strand_id
1 'polypeptide(L)' 'MKSIADKLRAALDNIDDAISLLREAAREDKRLAAALEDTIYYLEEAGEALNSILEREYSSGE' A
#
# COMPACT_ATOMS: atom_id res chain seq x y z
N MET A 1 16.82 -5.50 -16.13
CA MET A 1 15.41 -5.06 -16.01
C MET A 1 14.84 -5.69 -14.76
N LYS A 2 14.10 -4.94 -13.92
CA LYS A 2 13.40 -5.49 -12.76
C LYS A 2 12.40 -6.56 -13.21
N SER A 3 12.29 -7.67 -12.47
CA SER A 3 11.28 -8.71 -12.73
C SER A 3 9.86 -8.15 -12.49
N ILE A 4 8.82 -8.86 -12.94
CA ILE A 4 7.44 -8.47 -12.63
C ILE A 4 7.22 -8.51 -11.11
N ALA A 5 7.72 -9.54 -10.43
CA ALA A 5 7.66 -9.66 -8.97
C ALA A 5 8.31 -8.45 -8.27
N ASP A 6 9.49 -8.00 -8.72
CA ASP A 6 10.16 -6.83 -8.14
C ASP A 6 9.37 -5.54 -8.33
N LYS A 7 8.64 -5.41 -9.46
CA LYS A 7 7.78 -4.25 -9.71
C LYS A 7 6.55 -4.27 -8.81
N LEU A 8 5.96 -5.45 -8.60
CA LEU A 8 4.79 -5.62 -7.73
C LEU A 8 5.16 -5.41 -6.25
N ARG A 9 6.31 -5.93 -5.80
CA ARG A 9 6.85 -5.64 -4.45
C ARG A 9 7.08 -4.15 -4.25
N ALA A 10 7.74 -3.50 -5.21
CA ALA A 10 7.93 -2.05 -5.14
C ALA A 10 6.61 -1.27 -5.15
N ALA A 11 5.56 -1.77 -5.81
CA ALA A 11 4.24 -1.14 -5.75
C ALA A 11 3.59 -1.30 -4.37
N LEU A 12 3.74 -2.46 -3.73
CA LEU A 12 3.29 -2.70 -2.36
C LEU A 12 4.03 -1.78 -1.36
N ASP A 13 5.36 -1.69 -1.47
CA ASP A 13 6.16 -0.78 -0.62
C ASP A 13 5.67 0.68 -0.75
N ASN A 14 5.38 1.14 -1.98
CA ASN A 14 4.87 2.49 -2.22
C ASN A 14 3.46 2.71 -1.63
N ILE A 15 2.63 1.68 -1.57
CA ILE A 15 1.29 1.75 -0.95
C ILE A 15 1.45 1.92 0.56
N ASP A 16 2.32 1.12 1.19
CA ASP A 16 2.59 1.20 2.62
C ASP A 16 3.17 2.56 3.02
N ASP A 17 4.13 3.07 2.24
CA ASP A 17 4.71 4.41 2.41
C ASP A 17 3.64 5.51 2.29
N ALA A 18 2.74 5.40 1.31
CA ALA A 18 1.64 6.35 1.14
C ALA A 18 0.69 6.34 2.34
N ILE A 19 0.29 5.17 2.82
CA ILE A 19 -0.55 5.02 4.01
C ILE A 19 0.11 5.69 5.23
N SER A 20 1.42 5.47 5.42
CA SER A 20 2.18 6.08 6.51
C SER A 20 2.11 7.61 6.48
N LEU A 21 2.43 8.20 5.32
CA LEU A 21 2.40 9.66 5.12
C LEU A 21 1.01 10.25 5.29
N LEU A 22 -0.03 9.58 4.78
CA LEU A 22 -1.41 10.05 4.94
C LEU A 22 -1.88 10.00 6.39
N ARG A 23 -1.47 8.98 7.15
CA ARG A 23 -1.73 8.90 8.60
C ARG A 23 -0.97 9.98 9.38
N GLU A 24 0.22 10.38 8.95
CA GLU A 24 0.93 11.54 9.50
C GLU A 24 0.17 12.84 9.21
N ALA A 25 -0.19 13.10 7.96
CA ALA A 25 -0.97 14.27 7.57
C ALA A 25 -2.31 14.38 8.30
N ALA A 26 -3.04 13.25 8.46
CA ALA A 26 -4.30 13.20 9.21
C ALA A 26 -4.12 13.53 10.71
N ARG A 27 -2.96 13.19 11.29
CA ARG A 27 -2.62 13.54 12.67
C ARG A 27 -2.28 15.03 12.82
N GLU A 28 -1.63 15.61 11.81
CA GLU A 28 -1.23 17.03 11.79
C GLU A 28 -2.41 17.97 11.52
N ASP A 29 -3.31 17.63 10.59
CA ASP A 29 -4.51 18.41 10.28
C ASP A 29 -5.80 17.59 10.45
N LYS A 30 -6.46 17.81 11.59
CA LYS A 30 -7.73 17.15 11.94
C LYS A 30 -8.88 17.47 10.96
N ARG A 31 -8.79 18.54 10.16
CA ARG A 31 -9.80 18.83 9.12
C ARG A 31 -9.67 17.89 7.94
N LEU A 32 -8.45 17.45 7.65
CA LEU A 32 -8.16 16.50 6.58
C LEU A 32 -8.38 15.06 7.03
N ALA A 33 -8.32 14.76 8.33
CA ALA A 33 -8.45 13.39 8.86
C ALA A 33 -9.66 12.63 8.29
N ALA A 34 -10.86 13.23 8.30
CA ALA A 34 -12.07 12.59 7.77
C ALA A 34 -12.01 12.38 6.25
N ALA A 35 -11.38 13.30 5.50
CA ALA A 35 -11.23 13.16 4.05
C ALA A 35 -10.14 12.12 3.67
N LEU A 36 -9.15 11.93 4.54
CA LEU A 36 -8.06 10.98 4.34
C LEU A 36 -8.42 9.56 4.77
N GLU A 37 -9.40 9.39 5.67
CA GLU A 37 -9.84 8.08 6.16
C GLU A 37 -10.24 7.14 5.01
N ASP A 38 -11.13 7.58 4.11
CA ASP A 38 -11.54 6.77 2.94
C ASP A 38 -10.36 6.47 2.02
N THR A 39 -9.45 7.42 1.83
CA THR A 39 -8.27 7.24 0.96
C THR A 39 -7.31 6.20 1.55
N ILE A 40 -7.06 6.29 2.86
CA ILE A 40 -6.22 5.32 3.60
C ILE A 40 -6.85 3.94 3.51
N TYR A 41 -8.17 3.84 3.73
CA TYR A 41 -8.90 2.58 3.65
C TYR A 41 -8.74 1.91 2.27
N TYR A 42 -8.92 2.66 1.17
CA TYR A 42 -8.74 2.08 -0.17
C TYR A 42 -7.30 1.66 -0.47
N LEU A 43 -6.30 2.35 0.09
CA LEU A 43 -4.91 1.94 -0.03
C LEU A 43 -4.62 0.66 0.77
N GLU A 44 -5.19 0.50 1.96
CA GLU A 44 -5.08 -0.71 2.76
C GLU A 44 -5.65 -1.93 2.00
N GLU A 45 -6.85 -1.80 1.44
CA GLU A 45 -7.48 -2.83 0.62
C GLU A 45 -6.65 -3.16 -0.64
N ALA A 46 -6.08 -2.13 -1.29
CA ALA A 46 -5.20 -2.33 -2.44
C ALA A 46 -3.90 -3.05 -2.06
N GLY A 47 -3.32 -2.72 -0.90
CA GLY A 47 -2.13 -3.37 -0.34
C GLY A 47 -2.40 -4.84 -0.03
N GLU A 48 -3.51 -5.16 0.63
CA GLU A 48 -3.89 -6.54 0.95
C GLU A 48 -4.15 -7.38 -0.32
N ALA A 49 -4.87 -6.81 -1.29
CA ALA A 49 -5.12 -7.46 -2.57
C ALA A 49 -3.82 -7.74 -3.33
N LEU A 50 -2.90 -6.78 -3.36
CA LEU A 50 -1.60 -6.92 -4.01
C LEU A 50 -0.70 -7.93 -3.29
N ASN A 51 -0.65 -7.89 -1.96
CA ASN A 51 0.08 -8.87 -1.17
C ASN A 51 -0.45 -10.28 -1.42
N SER A 52 -1.78 -10.46 -1.48
CA SER A 52 -2.40 -11.75 -1.81
C SER A 52 -2.01 -12.27 -3.21
N ILE A 53 -1.85 -11.38 -4.20
CA ILE A 53 -1.35 -11.75 -5.54
C ILE A 53 0.11 -12.17 -5.46
N LEU A 54 0.95 -11.41 -4.75
CA LEU A 54 2.35 -11.74 -4.54
C LEU A 54 2.52 -13.10 -3.86
N GLU A 55 1.68 -13.38 -2.86
CA GLU A 55 1.71 -14.66 -2.15
C GLU A 55 1.29 -15.84 -3.03
N ARG A 56 0.24 -15.68 -3.84
CA ARG A 56 -0.26 -16.76 -4.70
C ARG A 56 0.64 -17.06 -5.88
N GLU A 57 1.15 -16.01 -6.53
CA GLU A 57 1.84 -16.15 -7.82
C GLU A 57 3.37 -16.17 -7.68
N TYR A 58 3.91 -15.68 -6.55
CA TYR A 58 5.35 -15.46 -6.39
C TYR A 58 5.95 -15.97 -5.06
N SER A 59 5.16 -16.56 -4.12
CA SER A 59 5.72 -17.23 -2.92
C SER A 59 6.22 -18.66 -3.16
N SER A 60 6.54 -19.01 -4.40
CA SER A 60 7.25 -20.26 -4.72
C SER A 60 8.41 -19.93 -5.66
N GLY A 61 9.55 -19.59 -5.06
CA GLY A 61 10.80 -19.26 -5.74
C GLY A 61 11.90 -18.92 -4.75
N GLU A 62 12.25 -19.89 -3.90
CA GLU A 62 13.64 -20.05 -3.43
C GLU A 62 14.52 -20.57 -4.59
#